data_AF-Q56ZM9-F1
#
_entry.id   AF-Q56ZM9-F1
#
_cell.length_a   1.000
_cell.length_b   1.000
_cell.length_c   1.000
_cell.angle_alpha   90.00
_cell.angle_beta   90.00
_cell.angle_gamma   90.00
#
_symmetry.space_group_name_H-M   'P 1'
#
loop_
_entity.id
_entity.type
_entity.pdbx_description
1 polymer ?
#
loop_
_entity_poly.entity_id
_entity_poly.type
_entity_poly.pdbx_seq_one_letter_code
_entity_poly.pdbx_strand_id
1 'polypeptide(L)' 'GNKDAVKLLCSKGYPCQNVEIGDIDIKYNGADGPATFHCSNVSPKILGSQSPKACSAPAA' A
#
# COMPACT_ATOMS: atom_id res chain seq x y z
N GLY A 1 12.93 11.16 8.79
CA GLY A 1 12.59 9.73 8.84
C GLY A 1 12.00 9.35 7.50
N ASN A 2 11.42 8.16 7.35
CA ASN A 2 10.67 7.82 6.14
C ASN A 2 9.21 7.59 6.50
N LYS A 3 8.30 8.30 5.83
CA LYS A 3 6.85 8.19 6.01
C LYS A 3 6.20 7.06 5.22
N ASP A 4 6.96 6.38 4.36
CA ASP A 4 6.44 5.28 3.55
C ASP A 4 6.19 4.03 4.42
N ALA A 5 4.97 3.89 4.92
CA ALA A 5 4.57 2.79 5.79
C ALA A 5 4.41 1.48 5.00
N VAL A 6 3.88 1.54 3.78
CA VAL A 6 3.72 0.36 2.91
C VAL A 6 4.12 0.68 1.48
N LYS A 7 4.92 -0.20 0.88
CA LYS A 7 5.35 -0.14 -0.52
C LYS A 7 5.21 -1.51 -1.18
N LEU A 8 4.28 -1.64 -2.10
CA LEU A 8 4.14 -2.82 -2.96
C LEU A 8 4.61 -2.48 -4.38
N LEU A 9 5.88 -2.72 -4.65
CA LEU A 9 6.51 -2.36 -5.91
C LEU A 9 6.88 -3.61 -6.69
N CYS A 10 6.03 -3.97 -7.65
CA CYS A 10 6.19 -5.17 -8.45
C CYS A 10 6.81 -4.85 -9.82
N SER A 11 7.37 -5.86 -10.47
CA SER A 11 7.97 -5.70 -11.79
C SER A 11 6.90 -5.37 -12.84
N LYS A 12 7.25 -4.53 -13.82
CA LYS A 12 6.38 -4.29 -14.98
C LYS A 12 6.25 -5.52 -15.87
N GLY A 13 7.33 -6.30 -16.03
CA GLY A 13 7.33 -7.51 -16.86
C GLY A 13 6.70 -8.72 -16.18
N TYR A 14 6.68 -8.71 -14.85
CA TYR A 14 6.10 -9.75 -14.01
C TYR A 14 5.31 -9.10 -12.86
N PRO A 15 4.08 -8.61 -13.14
CA PRO A 15 3.26 -7.96 -12.13
C PRO A 15 2.89 -8.94 -11.01
N CYS A 16 2.75 -8.44 -9.77
CA CYS A 16 2.33 -9.30 -8.67
C CYS A 16 0.86 -9.68 -8.82
N GLN A 17 0.57 -10.96 -8.64
CA GLN A 17 -0.77 -11.52 -8.71
C GLN A 17 -1.17 -12.06 -7.34
N ASN A 18 -2.48 -12.09 -7.07
CA ASN A 18 -3.07 -12.68 -5.86
C ASN A 18 -2.49 -12.13 -4.54
N VAL A 19 -2.08 -10.86 -4.53
CA VAL A 19 -1.67 -10.17 -3.30
C VAL A 19 -2.91 -9.84 -2.49
N GLU A 20 -2.95 -10.25 -1.23
CA GLU A 20 -4.01 -9.88 -0.29
C GLU A 20 -3.39 -9.13 0.90
N ILE A 21 -4.11 -8.13 1.40
CA ILE A 21 -3.67 -7.29 2.50
C ILE A 21 -4.87 -7.02 3.40
N GLY A 22 -4.71 -7.23 4.70
CA GLY A 22 -5.78 -7.11 5.69
C GLY A 22 -5.36 -6.30 6.91
N ASP A 23 -6.28 -5.47 7.40
CA ASP A 23 -6.24 -4.83 8.72
C ASP A 23 -4.90 -4.16 9.09
N ILE A 24 -4.47 -3.17 8.30
CA ILE A 24 -3.25 -2.40 8.57
C ILE A 24 -3.60 -1.10 9.32
N ASP A 25 -2.95 -0.86 10.46
CA ASP A 25 -2.89 0.45 11.12
C ASP A 25 -1.43 0.81 11.48
N ILE A 26 -0.78 1.57 10.59
CA ILE A 26 0.59 2.07 10.76
C ILE A 26 0.55 3.60 10.77
N LYS A 27 1.00 4.19 11.89
CA LYS A 27 1.06 5.64 12.08
C LYS A 27 2.51 6.10 12.01
N TYR A 28 2.71 7.22 11.33
CA TYR A 28 3.99 7.91 11.28
C TYR A 28 3.81 9.33 11.83
N ASN A 29 4.58 9.65 12.87
CA ASN A 29 4.50 10.90 13.61
C ASN A 29 5.75 11.77 13.41
N GLY A 30 6.57 11.48 12.40
CA GLY A 30 7.77 12.25 12.10
C GLY A 30 7.45 13.53 11.30
N ALA A 31 8.44 14.43 11.23
CA ALA A 31 8.29 15.73 10.56
C ALA A 31 8.00 15.64 9.05
N ASP A 32 8.18 14.48 8.42
CA ASP A 32 8.03 14.30 6.98
C ASP A 32 6.55 14.21 6.51
N GLY A 33 5.59 14.19 7.45
CA GLY A 33 4.14 14.15 7.16
C GLY A 33 3.47 12.86 7.62
N PRO A 34 2.22 12.56 7.20
CA PRO A 34 1.53 11.33 7.58
C PRO A 34 2.10 10.09 6.87
N ALA A 35 1.81 8.90 7.41
CA ALA A 35 2.16 7.63 6.80
C ALA A 35 1.57 7.50 5.38
N THR A 36 2.31 6.89 4.44
CA THR A 36 1.88 6.69 3.06
C THR A 36 1.89 5.22 2.63
N PHE A 37 1.01 4.90 1.68
CA PHE A 37 0.89 3.60 1.02
C PHE A 37 1.14 3.76 -0.48
N HIS A 38 2.10 3.02 -1.03
CA HIS A 38 2.43 3.06 -2.46
C HIS A 38 2.32 1.70 -3.14
N CYS A 39 1.83 1.70 -4.38
CA CYS A 39 1.70 0.49 -5.20
C CYS A 39 2.20 0.72 -6.63
N SER A 40 2.81 -0.30 -7.22
CA SER A 40 3.19 -0.34 -8.63
C SER A 40 3.08 -1.77 -9.16
N ASN A 41 2.41 -1.95 -10.30
CA ASN A 41 2.22 -3.25 -10.99
C ASN A 41 1.62 -4.34 -10.08
N VAL A 42 0.69 -3.95 -9.22
CA VAL A 42 -0.03 -4.82 -8.30
C VAL A 42 -1.45 -4.31 -8.11
N SER A 43 -2.38 -5.23 -7.88
CA SER A 43 -3.78 -4.93 -7.59
C SER A 43 -4.17 -5.76 -6.38
N PRO A 44 -3.80 -5.33 -5.17
CA PRO A 44 -4.01 -6.13 -3.99
C PRO A 44 -5.49 -6.17 -3.65
N LYS A 45 -5.96 -7.33 -3.19
CA LYS A 45 -7.25 -7.44 -2.53
C LYS A 45 -7.13 -6.86 -1.13
N ILE A 46 -7.90 -5.81 -0.87
CA ILE A 46 -7.91 -5.14 0.43
C ILE A 46 -9.01 -5.76 1.29
N LEU A 47 -8.61 -6.22 2.47
CA LEU A 47 -9.47 -6.77 3.51
C LEU A 47 -9.45 -5.83 4.72
N GLY A 48 -10.59 -5.69 5.39
CA GLY A 48 -10.67 -4.89 6.62
C GLY A 48 -10.25 -3.42 6.46
N SER A 49 -9.80 -2.81 7.56
CA SER A 49 -9.45 -1.38 7.57
C SER A 49 -7.98 -1.13 7.21
N GLN A 50 -7.71 -0.04 6.50
CA GLN A 50 -6.35 0.34 6.08
C GLN A 50 -6.04 1.79 6.45
N SER A 51 -5.06 1.96 7.33
CA SER A 51 -4.47 3.21 7.77
C SER A 51 -2.94 3.03 7.71
N PRO A 52 -2.22 3.72 6.82
CA PRO A 52 -2.67 4.72 5.86
C PRO A 52 -3.53 4.13 4.73
N LYS A 53 -4.30 4.99 4.06
CA LYS A 53 -5.20 4.61 2.98
C LYS A 53 -4.46 3.75 1.96
N ALA A 54 -4.93 2.52 1.74
CA ALA A 54 -4.36 1.63 0.75
C ALA A 54 -4.45 2.22 -0.65
N CYS A 55 -3.54 1.80 -1.52
CA CYS A 55 -3.63 2.12 -2.93
C CYS A 55 -4.96 1.61 -3.49
N SER A 56 -5.61 2.39 -4.36
CA SER A 56 -6.79 1.92 -5.08
C SER A 56 -6.37 0.74 -5.97
N ALA A 57 -7.03 -0.41 -5.82
CA ALA A 57 -7.06 -1.39 -6.90
C ALA A 57 -7.44 -0.65 -8.20
N PRO A 58 -6.91 -1.03 -9.36
CA PRO A 58 -7.29 -0.38 -10.62
C PRO A 58 -8.82 -0.38 -10.69
N ALA A 59 -9.40 0.80 -10.98
CA ALA A 59 -10.79 0.86 -11.36
C ALA A 59 -10.98 -0.11 -12.52
N ALA A 60 -11.91 -1.05 -12.35
CA ALA A 60 -12.24 -2.04 -13.37
C ALA A 60 -12.59 -1.37 -14.70
#